data_AF-A0A0K8S7U2-F1
#
_entry.id   AF-A0A0K8S7U2-F1
#
_cell.length_a   1.000
_cell.length_b   1.000
_cell.length_c   1.000
_cell.angle_alpha   90.00
_cell.angle_beta   90.00
_cell.angle_gamma   90.00
#
_symmetry.space_group_name_H-M   'P 1'
#
loop_
_entity.id
_entity.type
_entity.pdbx_description
1 polymer ?
#
loop_
_entity_poly.entity_id
_entity_poly.type
_entity_poly.pdbx_seq_one_letter_code
_entity_poly.pdbx_strand_id
1 'polypeptide(L)'
;MAPRFCDNMTIHKRKSPVTSFKAPDLRGAEIISDVTTKKWRLGKAIGVGAFGQIFLASDDILKPVSPDTSFIVKMEPYTSGPLFVERNFYLRAAKTDTIQEYMQSKKVTRLGVPHIYSFGTCFLRDVHMRFIVMPKVWSQHPVNACETWQ
;
A
#
# COMPACT_ATOMS: atom_id res chain seq x y z
N MET A 1 -8.43 6.13 -45.33
CA MET A 1 -7.35 5.21 -44.88
C MET A 1 -6.37 6.03 -44.06
N ALA A 2 -6.23 5.75 -42.77
CA ALA A 2 -5.19 6.38 -41.94
C ALA A 2 -3.88 5.59 -42.11
N PRO A 3 -2.72 6.25 -42.24
CA PRO A 3 -1.46 5.54 -42.44
C PRO A 3 -1.05 4.81 -41.16
N ARG A 4 -0.56 3.58 -41.32
CA ARG A 4 0.05 2.78 -40.25
C ARG A 4 1.44 3.33 -39.97
N PHE A 5 1.64 3.92 -38.80
CA PHE A 5 2.97 4.29 -38.31
C PHE A 5 3.48 3.15 -37.42
N CYS A 6 4.25 2.24 -38.01
CA CYS A 6 5.28 1.49 -37.30
C CYS A 6 6.52 1.61 -38.18
N ASP A 7 7.57 2.23 -37.66
CA ASP A 7 8.85 1.54 -37.46
C ASP A 7 9.92 2.48 -36.90
N ASN A 8 10.79 1.89 -36.07
CA ASN A 8 12.02 2.44 -35.48
C ASN A 8 11.87 3.39 -34.28
N MET A 9 11.40 2.84 -33.16
CA MET A 9 11.85 3.32 -31.85
C MET A 9 12.93 2.36 -31.35
N THR A 10 14.19 2.76 -31.43
CA THR A 10 15.31 2.06 -30.80
C THR A 10 14.94 1.86 -29.34
N ILE A 11 14.61 0.63 -28.93
CA ILE A 11 14.35 0.31 -27.53
C ILE A 11 15.68 0.39 -26.82
N HIS A 12 16.07 1.61 -26.42
CA HIS A 12 17.02 1.79 -25.35
C HIS A 12 16.44 1.00 -24.18
N LYS A 13 17.04 -0.14 -23.84
CA LYS A 13 16.76 -0.84 -22.58
C LYS A 13 16.93 0.20 -21.48
N ARG A 14 15.82 0.78 -21.02
CA ARG A 14 15.81 1.58 -19.81
C ARG A 14 16.32 0.63 -18.73
N LYS A 15 17.55 0.86 -18.26
CA LYS A 15 17.99 0.26 -17.01
C LYS A 15 16.91 0.62 -16.00
N SER A 16 16.24 -0.39 -15.43
CA SER A 16 15.34 -0.15 -14.32
C SER A 16 16.15 0.66 -13.30
N PRO A 17 15.66 1.82 -12.83
CA PRO A 17 16.32 2.48 -11.73
C PRO A 17 16.27 1.47 -10.59
N VAL A 18 17.39 0.83 -10.32
CA VAL A 18 17.57 0.11 -9.06
C VAL A 18 17.61 1.22 -8.04
N THR A 19 16.44 1.58 -7.54
CA THR A 19 16.31 2.54 -6.44
C THR A 19 16.91 1.84 -5.23
N SER A 20 18.19 2.06 -5.00
CA SER A 20 18.94 1.56 -3.83
C SER A 20 18.51 2.32 -2.57
N PHE A 21 17.19 2.48 -2.37
CA PHE A 21 16.66 3.06 -1.16
C PHE A 21 16.76 2.00 -0.06
N LYS A 22 17.79 2.12 0.77
CA LYS A 22 17.81 1.45 2.07
C LYS A 22 16.81 2.17 2.95
N ALA A 23 15.70 1.50 3.23
CA ALA A 23 14.72 2.01 4.18
C ALA A 23 15.41 2.25 5.53
N PRO A 24 15.01 3.32 6.26
CA PRO A 24 15.53 3.54 7.59
C PRO A 24 15.24 2.30 8.46
N ASP A 25 16.25 1.83 9.18
CA ASP A 25 16.12 0.68 10.08
C ASP A 25 15.16 1.02 11.23
N LEU A 26 13.88 0.69 11.13
CA LEU A 26 12.93 1.04 12.19
C LEU A 26 13.20 0.23 13.45
N ARG A 27 13.32 0.92 14.60
CA ARG A 27 13.35 0.24 15.91
C ARG A 27 11.99 -0.38 16.30
N GLY A 28 11.00 -0.35 15.41
CA GLY A 28 9.72 -1.08 15.56
C GLY A 28 8.74 -0.49 16.59
N ALA A 29 8.85 0.80 16.90
CA ALA A 29 8.02 1.46 17.92
C ALA A 29 7.49 2.84 17.51
N GLU A 30 7.65 3.24 16.25
CA GLU A 30 7.24 4.57 15.79
C GLU A 30 5.72 4.64 15.61
N ILE A 31 5.15 5.77 15.98
CA ILE A 31 3.73 6.07 15.77
C ILE A 31 3.66 7.10 14.65
N ILE A 32 2.91 6.77 13.61
CA ILE A 32 2.61 7.68 12.49
C ILE A 32 1.13 8.05 12.51
N SER A 33 0.80 9.20 11.95
CA SER A 33 -0.59 9.65 11.77
C SER A 33 -0.90 9.71 10.28
N ASP A 34 -2.05 9.18 9.91
CA ASP A 34 -2.55 9.28 8.53
C ASP A 34 -3.26 10.62 8.28
N VAL A 35 -3.77 10.80 7.06
CA VAL A 35 -4.48 12.03 6.69
C VAL A 35 -5.80 12.25 7.44
N THR A 36 -6.35 11.21 8.10
CA THR A 36 -7.56 11.32 8.93
C THR A 36 -7.23 11.52 10.40
N THR A 37 -5.94 11.74 10.72
CA THR A 37 -5.39 11.86 12.08
C THR A 37 -5.42 10.56 12.90
N LYS A 38 -5.83 9.44 12.30
CA LYS A 38 -5.75 8.12 12.95
C LYS A 38 -4.28 7.73 13.07
N LYS A 39 -3.93 7.25 14.26
CA LYS A 39 -2.57 6.86 14.61
C LYS A 39 -2.36 5.38 14.36
N TRP A 40 -1.15 5.05 13.93
CA TRP A 40 -0.70 3.71 13.61
C TRP A 40 0.64 3.47 14.28
N ARG A 41 0.74 2.42 15.09
CA ARG A 41 2.04 1.94 15.55
C ARG A 41 2.65 1.04 14.48
N LEU A 42 3.89 1.31 14.12
CA LEU A 42 4.70 0.47 13.26
C LEU A 42 5.37 -0.65 14.05
N GLY A 43 5.34 -1.85 13.48
CA GLY A 43 5.98 -3.05 14.01
C GLY A 43 7.20 -3.48 13.22
N LYS A 44 7.49 -4.77 13.26
CA LYS A 44 8.60 -5.39 12.53
C LYS A 44 8.47 -5.17 11.02
N ALA A 45 9.60 -4.90 10.37
CA ALA A 45 9.73 -4.96 8.92
C ALA A 45 9.57 -6.41 8.42
N ILE A 46 8.65 -6.64 7.48
CA ILE A 46 8.33 -7.99 6.97
C ILE A 46 8.77 -8.22 5.52
N GLY A 47 9.19 -7.18 4.82
CA GLY A 47 9.72 -7.33 3.48
C GLY A 47 10.10 -6.01 2.83
N VAL A 48 11.12 -6.08 1.97
CA VAL A 48 11.52 -5.00 1.06
C VAL A 48 10.89 -5.34 -0.30
N GLY A 49 9.94 -4.52 -0.75
CA GLY A 49 9.47 -4.58 -2.13
C GLY A 49 10.43 -3.85 -3.07
N ALA A 50 10.19 -3.94 -4.38
CA ALA A 50 11.01 -3.26 -5.38
C ALA A 50 11.09 -1.73 -5.19
N PHE A 51 10.10 -1.12 -4.54
CA PHE A 51 9.97 0.32 -4.43
C PHE A 51 9.86 0.84 -2.99
N GLY A 52 9.79 -0.03 -1.97
CA GLY A 52 9.53 0.39 -0.59
C GLY A 52 9.67 -0.70 0.45
N GLN A 53 9.48 -0.32 1.71
CA GLN A 53 9.53 -1.22 2.87
C GLN A 53 8.12 -1.48 3.39
N ILE A 54 7.85 -2.74 3.76
CA ILE A 54 6.59 -3.15 4.36
C ILE A 54 6.83 -3.46 5.84
N PHE A 55 5.98 -2.89 6.69
CA PHE A 55 5.96 -3.08 8.12
C PHE A 55 4.62 -3.68 8.55
N LEU A 56 4.64 -4.46 9.63
CA LEU A 56 3.41 -4.70 10.40
C LEU A 56 2.93 -3.38 10.99
N ALA A 57 1.62 -3.23 11.15
CA ALA A 57 1.04 -2.05 11.78
C ALA A 57 -0.17 -2.41 12.64
N SER A 58 -0.44 -1.61 13.67
CA SER A 58 -1.65 -1.74 14.50
C SER A 58 -2.21 -0.36 14.82
N ASP A 59 -3.52 -0.26 14.95
CA ASP A 59 -4.22 0.92 15.46
C ASP A 59 -4.34 0.94 16.99
N ASP A 60 -3.97 -0.15 17.68
CA ASP A 60 -3.71 -0.14 19.12
C ASP A 60 -2.33 0.46 19.39
N ILE A 61 -2.31 1.78 19.59
CA ILE A 61 -1.10 2.54 19.91
C ILE A 61 -0.65 2.40 21.37
N LEU A 62 -1.15 1.45 22.16
CA LEU A 62 -0.65 1.18 23.52
C LEU A 62 0.16 -0.12 23.60
N LYS A 63 -0.06 -1.07 22.68
CA LYS A 63 0.63 -2.36 22.67
C LYS A 63 1.67 -2.51 21.55
N PRO A 64 2.75 -3.29 21.76
CA PRO A 64 3.61 -3.71 20.66
C PRO A 64 2.82 -4.39 19.54
N VAL A 65 3.26 -4.21 18.29
CA VAL A 65 2.56 -4.78 17.14
C VAL A 65 2.79 -6.29 17.08
N SER A 66 1.72 -7.07 17.21
CA SER A 66 1.76 -8.53 17.08
C SER A 66 2.04 -8.97 15.63
N PRO A 67 2.75 -10.09 15.42
CA PRO A 67 2.82 -10.75 14.11
C PRO A 67 1.45 -11.01 13.47
N ASP A 68 0.41 -11.21 14.29
CA ASP A 68 -0.96 -11.51 13.84
C ASP A 68 -1.83 -10.27 13.61
N THR A 69 -1.23 -9.07 13.56
CA THR A 69 -1.97 -7.83 13.32
C THR A 69 -2.72 -7.85 11.98
N SER A 70 -3.87 -7.17 11.95
CA SER A 70 -4.72 -7.06 10.77
C SER A 70 -4.20 -6.09 9.70
N PHE A 71 -3.15 -5.31 9.99
CA PHE A 71 -2.69 -4.23 9.11
C PHE A 71 -1.19 -4.31 8.79
N ILE A 72 -0.86 -3.81 7.60
CA ILE A 72 0.50 -3.53 7.18
C ILE A 72 0.60 -2.09 6.70
N VAL A 73 1.80 -1.53 6.78
CA VAL A 73 2.14 -0.24 6.21
C VAL A 73 3.23 -0.41 5.18
N LYS A 74 2.97 0.03 3.95
CA LYS A 74 3.98 0.13 2.89
C LYS A 74 4.46 1.57 2.81
N MET A 75 5.77 1.77 2.87
CA MET A 75 6.40 3.09 2.88
C MET A 75 7.42 3.26 1.76
N GLU A 76 7.47 4.46 1.21
CA GLU A 76 8.45 4.89 0.22
C GLU A 76 8.86 6.36 0.47
N PRO A 77 10.04 6.80 0.00
CA PRO A 77 10.39 8.22 0.00
C PRO A 77 9.31 9.06 -0.65
N TYR A 78 9.06 10.26 -0.13
CA TYR A 78 8.07 11.17 -0.70
C TYR A 78 8.37 11.54 -2.16
N THR A 79 9.62 11.44 -2.60
CA THR A 79 10.05 11.67 -3.99
C THR A 79 9.83 10.45 -4.92
N SER A 80 9.53 9.26 -4.38
CA SER A 80 9.38 8.01 -5.13
C SER A 80 8.06 7.93 -5.90
N GLY A 81 8.08 7.94 -7.24
CA GLY A 81 6.86 7.86 -8.06
C GLY A 81 5.92 6.65 -7.82
N PRO A 82 6.43 5.41 -7.65
CA PRO A 82 5.60 4.20 -7.55
C PRO A 82 4.46 4.22 -6.51
N LEU A 83 4.73 4.51 -5.22
CA LEU A 83 3.64 4.53 -4.22
C LEU A 83 2.60 5.64 -4.50
N PHE A 84 3.00 6.71 -5.19
CA PHE A 84 2.07 7.77 -5.58
C PHE A 84 1.10 7.24 -6.63
N VAL A 85 1.61 6.55 -7.65
CA VAL A 85 0.78 5.92 -8.69
C VAL A 85 -0.13 4.87 -8.07
N GLU A 86 0.40 4.02 -7.20
CA GLU A 86 -0.35 2.97 -6.52
C GLU A 86 -1.48 3.53 -5.63
N ARG A 87 -1.19 4.52 -4.76
CA ARG A 87 -2.22 5.22 -3.98
C ARG A 87 -3.33 5.76 -4.88
N ASN A 88 -2.94 6.41 -5.98
CA ASN A 88 -3.88 7.03 -6.91
C ASN A 88 -4.74 5.99 -7.66
N PHE A 89 -4.19 4.81 -7.96
CA PHE A 89 -4.96 3.68 -8.47
C PHE A 89 -6.06 3.30 -7.49
N TYR A 90 -5.71 3.09 -6.21
CA TYR A 90 -6.71 2.69 -5.22
C TYR A 90 -7.81 3.74 -5.02
N LEU A 91 -7.45 5.02 -4.93
CA LEU A 91 -8.41 6.10 -4.74
C LEU A 91 -9.39 6.30 -5.91
N ARG A 92 -8.99 5.93 -7.13
CA ARG A 92 -9.80 6.15 -8.33
C ARG A 92 -10.50 4.90 -8.84
N ALA A 93 -9.79 3.77 -8.86
CA ALA A 93 -10.24 2.55 -9.51
C ALA A 93 -10.63 1.43 -8.54
N ALA A 94 -10.17 1.48 -7.28
CA ALA A 94 -10.42 0.44 -6.28
C ALA A 94 -11.26 0.95 -5.09
N LYS A 95 -12.23 1.82 -5.37
CA LYS A 95 -13.21 2.24 -4.36
C LYS A 95 -14.05 1.05 -3.93
N THR A 96 -14.31 0.93 -2.64
CA THR A 96 -15.08 -0.18 -2.06
C THR A 96 -16.44 -0.32 -2.72
N ASP A 97 -17.19 0.78 -2.86
CA ASP A 97 -18.53 0.77 -3.45
C ASP A 97 -18.51 0.27 -4.91
N THR A 98 -17.58 0.80 -5.72
CA THR A 98 -17.40 0.38 -7.12
C THR A 98 -17.02 -1.09 -7.24
N ILE A 99 -16.16 -1.59 -6.35
CA ILE A 99 -15.79 -3.01 -6.31
C ILE A 99 -17.01 -3.86 -5.93
N GLN A 100 -17.77 -3.45 -4.91
CA GLN A 100 -18.95 -4.18 -4.46
C GLN A 100 -20.03 -4.24 -5.54
N GLU A 101 -20.34 -3.13 -6.18
CA GLU A 101 -21.27 -3.05 -7.33
C GLU A 101 -20.82 -3.98 -8.47
N TYR A 102 -19.53 -3.95 -8.80
CA TYR A 102 -18.97 -4.83 -9.82
C TYR A 102 -19.14 -6.31 -9.44
N MET A 103 -18.79 -6.67 -8.21
CA MET A 103 -18.90 -8.04 -7.71
C MET A 103 -20.35 -8.56 -7.75
N GLN A 104 -21.31 -7.73 -7.33
CA GLN A 104 -22.74 -8.04 -7.41
C GLN A 104 -23.20 -8.21 -8.86
N SER A 105 -22.83 -7.29 -9.75
CA SER A 105 -23.23 -7.33 -11.18
C SER A 105 -22.68 -8.56 -11.92
N LYS A 106 -21.49 -9.02 -11.52
CA LYS A 106 -20.82 -10.19 -12.11
C LYS A 106 -21.06 -11.47 -11.34
N LYS A 107 -21.80 -11.42 -10.22
CA LYS A 107 -22.08 -12.55 -9.31
C LYS A 107 -20.80 -13.27 -8.88
N VAL A 108 -19.73 -12.51 -8.64
CA VAL A 108 -18.46 -13.04 -8.14
C VAL A 108 -18.34 -12.77 -6.64
N THR A 109 -17.86 -13.75 -5.91
CA THR A 109 -17.75 -13.68 -4.44
C THR A 109 -16.45 -13.04 -3.98
N ARG A 110 -15.43 -12.97 -4.84
CA ARG A 110 -14.12 -12.39 -4.54
C ARG A 110 -13.53 -11.70 -5.77
N LEU A 111 -12.82 -10.60 -5.52
CA LEU A 111 -12.04 -9.88 -6.52
C LEU A 111 -10.60 -9.75 -6.02
N GLY A 112 -9.61 -10.09 -6.86
CA GLY A 112 -8.18 -10.07 -6.52
C GLY A 112 -7.56 -8.68 -6.48
N VAL A 113 -8.33 -7.65 -6.14
CA VAL A 113 -7.87 -6.26 -6.05
C VAL A 113 -7.61 -5.94 -4.58
N PRO A 114 -6.38 -5.55 -4.19
CA PRO A 114 -6.10 -5.15 -2.82
C PRO A 114 -6.90 -3.90 -2.42
N HIS A 115 -7.10 -3.71 -1.12
CA HIS A 115 -7.73 -2.53 -0.58
C HIS A 115 -6.72 -1.69 0.21
N ILE A 116 -6.87 -0.38 0.15
CA ILE A 116 -6.21 0.52 1.10
C ILE A 116 -7.18 0.87 2.21
N TYR A 117 -6.69 0.89 3.44
CA TYR A 117 -7.44 1.37 4.60
C TYR A 117 -7.27 2.88 4.74
N SER A 118 -6.03 3.36 4.64
CA SER A 118 -5.68 4.78 4.78
C SER A 118 -4.32 5.07 4.13
N PHE A 119 -3.89 6.32 4.15
CA PHE A 119 -2.60 6.76 3.62
C PHE A 119 -2.15 8.04 4.31
N GLY A 120 -0.88 8.39 4.18
CA GLY A 120 -0.36 9.64 4.72
C GLY A 120 1.10 9.91 4.36
N THR A 121 1.65 10.90 5.04
CA THR A 121 3.07 11.21 5.02
C THR A 121 3.59 11.32 6.44
N CYS A 122 4.87 11.02 6.63
CA CYS A 122 5.53 11.17 7.92
C CYS A 122 7.01 11.50 7.73
N PHE A 123 7.63 12.04 8.77
CA PHE A 123 9.08 12.13 8.85
C PHE A 123 9.60 10.97 9.66
N LEU A 124 10.54 10.24 9.08
CA LEU A 124 11.14 9.08 9.68
C LEU A 124 12.66 9.23 9.61
N ARG A 125 13.29 9.51 10.76
CA ARG A 125 14.72 9.86 10.85
C ARG A 125 15.10 10.93 9.82
N ASP A 126 14.34 12.02 9.81
CA ASP A 126 14.48 13.17 8.91
C ASP A 126 14.25 12.89 7.42
N VAL A 127 13.85 11.66 7.06
CA VAL A 127 13.42 11.34 5.70
C VAL A 127 11.91 11.52 5.59
N HIS A 128 11.48 12.36 4.64
CA HIS A 128 10.06 12.52 4.33
C HIS A 128 9.56 11.31 3.53
N MET A 129 8.60 10.58 4.11
CA MET A 129 8.05 9.34 3.58
C MET A 129 6.59 9.50 3.20
N ARG A 130 6.16 8.79 2.16
CA ARG A 130 4.75 8.47 1.89
C ARG A 130 4.47 7.07 2.40
N PHE A 131 3.26 6.86 2.89
CA PHE A 131 2.81 5.54 3.30
C PHE A 131 1.36 5.27 2.91
N ILE A 132 1.05 3.99 2.73
CA ILE A 132 -0.32 3.47 2.65
C ILE A 132 -0.50 2.40 3.72
N VAL A 133 -1.67 2.38 4.34
CA VAL A 133 -2.11 1.35 5.27
C VAL A 133 -2.99 0.38 4.50
N MET A 134 -2.72 -0.92 4.63
CA MET A 134 -3.48 -1.97 3.94
C MET A 134 -3.84 -3.08 4.93
N PRO A 135 -4.96 -3.79 4.73
CA PRO A 135 -5.23 -5.04 5.43
C PRO A 135 -4.14 -6.08 5.14
N LYS A 136 -3.75 -6.86 6.15
CA LYS A 136 -2.80 -7.95 6.02
C LYS A 136 -3.52 -9.21 5.50
N VAL A 137 -3.35 -9.53 4.22
CA VAL A 137 -4.11 -10.61 3.55
C VAL A 137 -3.45 -12.00 3.57
N TRP A 138 -2.25 -12.15 4.16
CA TRP A 138 -1.48 -13.41 4.11
C TRP A 138 -1.88 -14.45 5.17
N SER A 139 -2.65 -14.06 6.17
CA SER A 139 -3.23 -14.96 7.18
C SER A 139 -4.73 -15.02 6.95
N GLN A 140 -5.28 -16.23 6.87
CA GLN A 140 -6.68 -16.52 6.56
C GLN A 140 -7.66 -15.60 7.31
N HIS A 141 -8.27 -14.65 6.60
CA HIS A 141 -9.51 -14.04 7.09
C HIS A 141 -10.68 -14.90 6.61
N PRO A 142 -11.60 -15.30 7.50
CA PRO A 142 -12.83 -15.96 7.10
C PRO A 142 -13.65 -15.01 6.22
N VAL A 143 -14.46 -15.61 5.36
CA VAL A 143 -15.15 -15.07 4.18
C VAL A 143 -16.21 -13.99 4.52
N ASN A 144 -16.34 -13.58 5.80
CA ASN A 144 -17.44 -12.77 6.30
C ASN A 144 -17.04 -11.33 6.71
N ALA A 145 -15.87 -10.84 6.30
CA ALA A 145 -15.43 -9.46 6.60
C ALA A 145 -16.23 -8.35 5.87
N CYS A 146 -17.43 -8.65 5.35
CA CYS A 146 -18.38 -7.64 4.89
C CYS A 146 -19.07 -6.93 6.06
N GLU A 147 -19.03 -7.47 7.28
CA GLU A 147 -19.77 -6.93 8.44
C GLU A 147 -18.96 -6.05 9.39
N THR A 148 -17.66 -5.83 9.15
CA THR A 148 -16.82 -4.99 10.04
C THR A 148 -16.43 -3.64 9.42
N TRP A 149 -17.20 -3.16 8.45
CA TRP A 149 -17.01 -1.86 7.81
C TRP A 149 -18.26 -0.99 7.95
N GLN A 150 -18.69 -0.78 9.19
CA GLN A 150 -19.58 0.31 9.59
C GLN A 150 -18.78 1.33 10.39
#